data_AF-A0A328C632-F1
#
_entry.id   AF-A0A328C632-F1
#
_cell.length_a   1.000
_cell.length_b   1.000
_cell.length_c   1.000
_cell.angle_alpha   90.00
_cell.angle_beta   90.00
_cell.angle_gamma   90.00
#
_symmetry.space_group_name_H-M   'P 1'
#
loop_
_entity.id
_entity.type
_entity.pdbx_description
1 polymer ?
#
loop_
_entity_poly.entity_id
_entity_poly.type
_entity_poly.pdbx_seq_one_letter_code
_entity_poly.pdbx_strand_id
1 'polypeptide(L)'
;MSDDAVHEERRPAARCRARRQVITSRIDEAPGEPPTVPGALPGAPPSSLPARRCPEEALGQGPRRFLYFDREKGAGLAVLSYCSVLFGVPFFIVPLVLRDNPFTLHHAKAAGAVYLVCYSLLLLATVHSALFLPLALVAYIPAWIGMYRAAAGREAGQAALGRPGERIFKWIQPR
;
A
#
# COMPACT_ATOMS: atom_id res chain seq x y z
N MET A 1 -26.48 27.75 47.59
CA MET A 1 -25.97 26.37 47.73
C MET A 1 -25.61 25.95 46.31
N SER A 2 -24.52 26.50 45.77
CA SER A 2 -23.13 26.02 45.94
C SER A 2 -22.98 24.71 45.17
N ASP A 3 -22.55 24.78 43.91
CA ASP A 3 -21.13 24.76 43.50
C ASP A 3 -20.42 23.53 44.06
N ASP A 4 -20.13 22.55 43.19
CA ASP A 4 -18.88 21.81 43.24
C ASP A 4 -18.53 21.26 41.85
N ALA A 5 -17.56 21.94 41.25
CA ALA A 5 -16.77 21.54 40.10
C ALA A 5 -15.42 21.02 40.60
N VAL A 6 -15.02 19.81 40.22
CA VAL A 6 -13.64 19.30 40.38
C VAL A 6 -13.39 18.31 39.23
N HIS A 7 -12.67 18.72 38.16
CA HIS A 7 -11.21 18.61 37.99
C HIS A 7 -10.68 17.18 37.76
N GLU A 8 -10.34 16.85 36.50
CA GLU A 8 -9.12 16.11 36.15
C GLU A 8 -8.88 16.23 34.62
N GLU A 9 -8.16 17.24 34.16
CA GLU A 9 -6.69 17.31 34.04
C GLU A 9 -6.10 16.52 32.85
N ARG A 10 -5.99 17.28 31.76
CA ARG A 10 -4.96 17.29 30.70
C ARG A 10 -3.78 16.32 30.86
N ARG A 11 -3.42 15.63 29.76
CA ARG A 11 -2.04 15.69 29.20
C ARG A 11 -2.00 15.68 27.67
N PRO A 12 -1.15 16.54 27.04
CA PRO A 12 -1.02 16.68 25.59
C PRO A 12 0.28 16.08 25.00
N ALA A 13 0.28 16.03 23.66
CA ALA A 13 1.42 16.24 22.74
C ALA A 13 2.56 15.21 22.65
N ALA A 14 2.68 14.61 21.46
CA ALA A 14 3.98 14.32 20.84
C ALA A 14 3.91 14.64 19.33
N ARG A 15 4.09 15.92 18.99
CA ARG A 15 4.41 16.38 17.63
C ARG A 15 5.88 16.06 17.38
N CYS A 16 6.14 15.06 16.53
CA CYS A 16 7.49 14.80 16.03
C CYS A 16 7.78 15.72 14.83
N ARG A 17 8.39 16.88 15.11
CA ARG A 17 9.01 17.80 14.16
C ARG A 17 10.51 17.52 14.14
N ALA A 18 11.07 17.06 13.03
CA ALA A 18 12.52 17.07 12.74
C ALA A 18 12.74 16.45 11.35
N ARG A 19 13.61 16.91 10.46
CA ARG A 19 14.53 18.06 10.46
C ARG A 19 14.99 18.20 9.00
N ARG A 20 14.85 19.39 8.42
CA ARG A 20 15.39 19.76 7.12
C ARG A 20 16.88 20.05 7.32
N GLN A 21 17.78 19.28 6.71
CA GLN A 21 19.17 19.68 6.56
C GLN A 21 19.55 19.63 5.08
N VAL A 22 19.57 20.83 4.52
CA VAL A 22 20.33 21.23 3.34
C VAL A 22 21.78 21.36 3.81
N ILE A 23 22.71 20.59 3.26
CA ILE A 23 24.13 20.98 3.19
C ILE A 23 24.67 20.55 1.82
N THR A 24 25.01 21.60 1.08
CA THR A 24 25.75 21.70 -0.18
C THR A 24 27.25 21.47 -0.01
N SER A 25 27.95 21.34 -1.15
CA SER A 25 29.41 21.46 -1.37
C SER A 25 30.22 20.22 -0.98
N ARG A 26 31.27 19.78 -1.69
CA ARG A 26 32.14 20.32 -2.77
C ARG A 26 32.87 19.07 -3.33
N ILE A 27 32.95 18.87 -4.65
CA ILE A 27 34.08 19.23 -5.53
C ILE A 27 35.35 18.36 -5.33
N ASP A 28 35.80 17.78 -6.46
CA ASP A 28 37.14 17.27 -6.83
C ASP A 28 37.66 16.02 -6.10
N GLU A 29 38.42 15.10 -6.69
CA GLU A 29 38.93 14.82 -8.04
C GLU A 29 39.44 13.36 -7.98
N ALA A 30 39.46 12.65 -9.11
CA ALA A 30 40.24 11.42 -9.28
C ALA A 30 41.74 11.76 -9.46
N PRO A 31 42.62 10.89 -9.99
CA PRO A 31 42.86 9.45 -9.86
C PRO A 31 44.33 9.17 -9.42
N GLY A 32 44.67 7.96 -8.97
CA GLY A 32 46.09 7.59 -8.85
C GLY A 32 46.36 6.33 -8.03
N GLU A 33 46.82 5.30 -8.70
CA GLU A 33 47.41 4.07 -8.15
C GLU A 33 48.95 4.12 -8.37
N PRO A 34 49.75 3.15 -7.87
CA PRO A 34 50.29 2.91 -6.51
C PRO A 34 51.83 3.20 -6.46
N PRO A 35 52.61 2.95 -5.37
CA PRO A 35 53.20 1.61 -5.13
C PRO A 35 53.64 1.28 -3.66
N THR A 36 54.08 0.03 -3.47
CA THR A 36 55.12 -0.43 -2.49
C THR A 36 54.72 -0.71 -1.03
N VAL A 37 54.80 -2.01 -0.67
CA VAL A 37 54.86 -2.57 0.71
C VAL A 37 56.34 -2.73 1.07
N PRO A 38 56.82 -2.32 2.27
CA PRO A 38 57.11 -3.33 3.31
C PRO A 38 57.04 -2.84 4.79
N GLY A 39 56.40 -3.68 5.63
CA GLY A 39 56.85 -3.97 7.00
C GLY A 39 56.77 -2.90 8.09
N ALA A 40 55.80 -3.02 9.00
CA ALA A 40 55.95 -2.81 10.45
C ALA A 40 54.61 -3.02 11.19
N LEU A 41 54.55 -4.01 12.09
CA LEU A 41 53.67 -4.02 13.29
C LEU A 41 54.36 -3.13 14.36
N PRO A 42 53.71 -2.57 15.42
CA PRO A 42 52.49 -3.06 16.09
C PRO A 42 51.51 -1.96 16.58
N GLY A 43 50.26 -2.36 16.89
CA GLY A 43 49.42 -1.61 17.84
C GLY A 43 48.65 -0.42 17.27
N ALA A 44 47.56 -0.70 16.57
CA ALA A 44 46.45 0.25 16.40
C ALA A 44 45.15 -0.44 16.85
N PRO A 45 44.26 0.27 17.58
CA PRO A 45 43.05 -0.31 18.17
C PRO A 45 42.13 -0.88 17.08
N PRO A 46 41.30 -1.90 17.39
CA PRO A 46 40.36 -2.42 16.41
C PRO A 46 39.45 -1.28 15.97
N SER A 47 39.65 -0.82 14.74
CA SER A 47 38.68 -0.04 13.98
C SER A 47 37.44 -0.93 13.83
N SER A 48 36.60 -0.95 14.86
CA SER A 48 35.21 -1.33 14.74
C SER A 48 34.56 -0.24 13.91
N LEU A 49 34.79 -0.27 12.59
CA LEU A 49 33.83 0.27 11.65
C LEU A 49 32.51 -0.40 12.05
N PRO A 50 31.50 0.34 12.53
CA PRO A 50 30.17 -0.22 12.46
C PRO A 50 29.99 -0.50 10.98
N ALA A 51 29.91 -1.78 10.62
CA ALA A 51 29.27 -2.19 9.39
C ALA A 51 27.93 -1.46 9.44
N ARG A 52 27.90 -0.30 8.76
CA ARG A 52 26.71 0.47 8.52
C ARG A 52 25.94 -0.46 7.60
N ARG A 53 25.21 -1.40 8.19
CA ARG A 53 24.09 -2.04 7.55
C ARG A 53 23.26 -0.86 7.09
N CYS A 54 23.38 -0.53 5.81
CA CYS A 54 22.27 0.08 5.13
C CYS A 54 21.05 -0.73 5.55
N PRO A 55 19.98 -0.12 6.06
CA PRO A 55 18.68 -0.77 6.07
C PRO A 55 18.24 -0.94 4.61
N GLU A 56 18.93 -1.81 3.89
CA GLU A 56 18.55 -2.37 2.60
C GLU A 56 17.50 -3.44 2.88
N GLU A 57 16.34 -3.03 3.41
CA GLU A 57 15.10 -3.83 3.37
C GLU A 57 13.86 -3.06 3.88
N ALA A 58 13.86 -1.73 3.84
CA ALA A 58 12.64 -0.93 4.01
C ALA A 58 11.77 -0.86 2.73
N LEU A 59 12.01 -1.75 1.77
CA LEU A 59 11.31 -1.84 0.49
C LEU A 59 10.72 -3.24 0.29
N GLY A 60 9.78 -3.66 1.14
CA GLY A 60 9.10 -4.94 0.88
C GLY A 60 8.34 -5.62 2.02
N GLN A 61 8.33 -5.08 3.24
CA GLN A 61 7.42 -5.55 4.29
C GLN A 61 6.00 -4.98 4.08
N GLY A 62 5.41 -5.28 2.92
CA GLY A 62 3.95 -5.45 2.87
C GLY A 62 3.61 -6.62 3.79
N PRO A 63 2.57 -6.52 4.62
CA PRO A 63 2.31 -7.52 5.64
C PRO A 63 2.10 -8.88 4.97
N ARG A 64 3.02 -9.83 5.22
CA ARG A 64 2.85 -11.26 4.93
C ARG A 64 1.72 -11.89 5.78
N ARG A 65 0.63 -11.14 6.04
CA ARG A 65 -0.49 -11.51 6.92
C ARG A 65 -1.45 -12.52 6.29
N PHE A 66 -1.42 -12.68 4.97
CA PHE A 66 -2.23 -13.66 4.26
C PHE A 66 -1.43 -14.95 4.04
N LEU A 67 -1.02 -15.58 5.13
CA LEU A 67 -0.25 -16.82 5.10
C LEU A 67 -1.14 -18.00 4.64
N TYR A 68 -1.02 -18.31 3.35
CA TYR A 68 -1.08 -19.64 2.69
C TYR A 68 -2.32 -20.54 2.81
N PHE A 69 -3.21 -20.37 3.79
CA PHE A 69 -4.42 -21.18 3.86
C PHE A 69 -5.43 -20.68 2.81
N ASP A 70 -5.64 -21.49 1.78
CA ASP A 70 -6.58 -21.26 0.67
C ASP A 70 -6.21 -20.15 -0.34
N ARG A 71 -4.92 -20.03 -0.72
CA ARG A 71 -4.53 -19.12 -1.82
C ARG A 71 -5.25 -19.45 -3.13
N GLU A 72 -5.41 -20.73 -3.46
CA GLU A 72 -6.04 -21.16 -4.70
C GLU A 72 -7.53 -20.83 -4.73
N LYS A 73 -8.27 -21.17 -3.67
CA LYS A 73 -9.70 -20.83 -3.57
C LYS A 73 -9.93 -19.33 -3.40
N GLY A 74 -9.08 -18.66 -2.62
CA GLY A 74 -9.19 -17.23 -2.33
C GLY A 74 -8.83 -16.34 -3.53
N ALA A 75 -7.87 -16.75 -4.36
CA ALA A 75 -7.50 -16.02 -5.58
C ALA A 75 -8.61 -16.05 -6.63
N GLY A 76 -9.28 -17.20 -6.81
CA GLY A 76 -10.42 -17.31 -7.72
C GLY A 76 -11.54 -16.32 -7.37
N LEU A 77 -11.94 -16.28 -6.09
CA LEU A 77 -12.95 -15.33 -5.61
C LEU A 77 -12.49 -13.87 -5.69
N ALA A 78 -11.19 -13.60 -5.48
CA ALA A 78 -10.64 -12.26 -5.62
C ALA A 78 -10.70 -11.78 -7.08
N VAL A 79 -10.32 -12.63 -8.04
CA VAL A 79 -10.43 -12.34 -9.48
C VAL A 79 -11.90 -12.15 -9.88
N LEU A 80 -12.78 -13.05 -9.42
CA LEU A 80 -14.23 -12.95 -9.67
C LEU A 80 -14.81 -11.62 -9.19
N SER A 81 -14.30 -11.11 -8.06
CA SER A 81 -14.69 -9.79 -7.56
C SER A 81 -14.35 -8.67 -8.53
N TYR A 82 -13.20 -8.70 -9.21
CA TYR A 82 -12.86 -7.68 -10.22
C TYR A 82 -13.61 -7.87 -11.54
N CYS A 83 -13.99 -9.10 -11.89
CA CYS A 83 -14.87 -9.36 -13.03
C CYS A 83 -16.22 -8.62 -12.89
N SER A 84 -16.67 -8.33 -11.66
CA SER A 84 -17.87 -7.52 -11.43
C SER A 84 -17.85 -6.17 -12.15
N VAL A 85 -16.67 -5.54 -12.23
CA VAL A 85 -16.49 -4.23 -12.87
C VAL A 85 -16.59 -4.35 -14.38
N LEU A 86 -16.11 -5.46 -14.96
CA LEU A 86 -16.14 -5.72 -16.41
C LEU A 86 -17.55 -6.03 -16.90
N PHE A 87 -18.29 -6.85 -16.14
CA PHE A 87 -19.65 -7.26 -16.53
C PHE A 87 -20.75 -6.34 -16.02
N GLY A 88 -20.44 -5.39 -15.14
CA GLY A 88 -21.42 -4.48 -14.54
C GLY A 88 -22.37 -5.18 -13.55
N VAL A 89 -22.02 -6.36 -13.06
CA VAL A 89 -22.81 -7.14 -12.09
C VAL A 89 -22.02 -7.21 -10.78
N PRO A 90 -22.60 -6.91 -9.61
CA PRO A 90 -21.85 -6.74 -8.35
C PRO A 90 -21.40 -8.06 -7.69
N PHE A 91 -20.64 -8.91 -8.39
CA PHE A 91 -20.14 -10.21 -7.87
C PHE A 91 -19.26 -10.08 -6.62
N PHE A 92 -18.64 -8.92 -6.39
CA PHE A 92 -17.82 -8.65 -5.20
C PHE A 92 -18.61 -8.80 -3.88
N ILE A 93 -19.94 -8.76 -3.91
CA ILE A 93 -20.80 -9.00 -2.75
C ILE A 93 -20.64 -10.42 -2.17
N VAL A 94 -20.42 -11.43 -3.02
CA VAL A 94 -20.30 -12.84 -2.58
C VAL A 94 -19.15 -13.01 -1.57
N PRO A 95 -17.89 -12.65 -1.88
CA PRO A 95 -16.80 -12.73 -0.92
C PRO A 95 -16.93 -11.77 0.27
N LEU A 96 -17.68 -10.67 0.12
CA LEU A 96 -18.02 -9.75 1.22
C LEU A 96 -18.98 -10.38 2.26
N VAL A 97 -19.83 -11.32 1.81
CA VAL A 97 -20.76 -12.06 2.67
C VAL A 97 -20.09 -13.29 3.27
N LEU A 98 -19.31 -14.05 2.47
CA LEU A 98 -18.60 -15.23 2.95
C LEU A 98 -17.62 -14.88 4.08
N ARG A 99 -16.82 -13.81 3.94
CA ARG A 99 -15.85 -13.32 4.97
C ARG A 99 -14.85 -14.35 5.50
N ASP A 100 -14.82 -15.57 4.97
CA ASP A 100 -14.01 -16.68 5.48
C ASP A 100 -12.50 -16.47 5.25
N ASN A 101 -12.14 -15.72 4.21
CA ASN A 101 -10.75 -15.46 3.87
C ASN A 101 -10.45 -13.95 3.87
N PRO A 102 -9.51 -13.48 4.71
CA PRO A 102 -9.22 -12.06 4.81
C PRO A 102 -8.54 -11.51 3.54
N PHE A 103 -7.84 -12.33 2.75
CA PHE A 103 -7.24 -11.92 1.47
C PHE A 103 -8.33 -11.61 0.45
N THR A 104 -9.27 -12.54 0.29
CA THR A 104 -10.41 -12.37 -0.60
C THR A 104 -11.26 -11.18 -0.16
N LEU A 105 -11.46 -11.01 1.15
CA LEU A 105 -12.19 -9.86 1.70
C LEU A 105 -11.49 -8.54 1.36
N HIS A 106 -10.16 -8.46 1.46
CA HIS A 106 -9.42 -7.25 1.09
C HIS A 106 -9.63 -6.91 -0.40
N HIS A 107 -9.48 -7.89 -1.29
CA HIS A 107 -9.71 -7.69 -2.71
C HIS A 107 -11.16 -7.39 -3.06
N ALA A 108 -12.13 -7.98 -2.35
CA ALA A 108 -13.55 -7.71 -2.54
C ALA A 108 -13.90 -6.25 -2.19
N LYS A 109 -13.34 -5.71 -1.10
CA LYS A 109 -13.50 -4.30 -0.72
C LYS A 109 -12.86 -3.36 -1.75
N ALA A 110 -11.67 -3.70 -2.22
CA ALA A 110 -10.98 -2.93 -3.26
C ALA A 110 -11.77 -2.95 -4.58
N ALA A 111 -12.22 -4.13 -5.01
CA ALA A 111 -13.07 -4.30 -6.18
C ALA A 111 -14.39 -3.53 -6.06
N GLY A 112 -15.03 -3.55 -4.89
CA GLY A 112 -16.24 -2.76 -4.63
C GLY A 112 -16.00 -1.24 -4.74
N ALA A 113 -14.85 -0.75 -4.27
CA ALA A 113 -14.49 0.66 -4.44
C ALA A 113 -14.22 1.01 -5.91
N VAL A 114 -13.49 0.16 -6.64
CA VAL A 114 -13.28 0.31 -8.09
C VAL A 114 -14.61 0.29 -8.83
N TYR A 115 -15.52 -0.61 -8.47
CA TYR A 115 -16.87 -0.71 -9.04
C TYR A 115 -17.62 0.60 -8.87
N LEU A 116 -17.72 1.13 -7.65
CA LEU A 116 -18.42 2.39 -7.38
C LEU A 116 -17.82 3.57 -8.14
N VAL A 117 -16.49 3.68 -8.18
CA VAL A 117 -15.80 4.75 -8.92
C VAL A 117 -16.03 4.61 -10.41
N CYS A 118 -15.86 3.41 -10.97
CA CYS A 118 -16.04 3.14 -12.40
C CYS A 118 -17.48 3.43 -12.84
N TYR A 119 -18.48 2.96 -12.10
CA TYR A 119 -19.89 3.19 -12.43
C TYR A 119 -20.29 4.67 -12.29
N SER A 120 -19.73 5.38 -11.29
CA SER A 120 -19.94 6.83 -11.16
C SER A 120 -19.36 7.60 -12.34
N LEU A 121 -18.16 7.22 -12.79
CA LEU A 121 -17.52 7.82 -13.97
C LEU A 121 -18.28 7.49 -15.25
N LEU A 122 -18.76 6.25 -15.42
CA LEU A 122 -19.59 5.86 -16.55
C LEU A 122 -20.89 6.66 -16.58
N LEU A 123 -21.58 6.81 -15.44
CA LEU A 123 -22.78 7.63 -15.34
C LEU A 123 -22.49 9.09 -15.72
N LEU A 124 -21.39 9.67 -15.23
CA LEU A 124 -20.97 11.01 -15.64
C LEU A 124 -20.65 11.11 -17.14
N ALA A 125 -20.07 10.06 -17.72
CA ALA A 125 -19.79 9.95 -19.15
C ALA A 125 -21.06 9.83 -19.99
N THR A 126 -22.13 9.21 -19.49
CA THR A 126 -23.43 9.19 -20.20
C THR A 126 -24.05 10.58 -20.32
N VAL A 127 -23.79 11.46 -19.35
CA VAL A 127 -24.20 12.87 -19.40
C VAL A 127 -23.31 13.67 -20.37
N HIS A 128 -22.05 13.28 -20.54
CA HIS A 128 -21.07 13.95 -21.39
C HIS A 128 -20.61 13.04 -22.54
N SER A 129 -21.44 12.92 -23.58
CA SER A 129 -21.22 12.04 -24.73
C SER A 129 -19.84 12.17 -25.40
N ALA A 130 -19.26 13.38 -25.44
CA ALA A 130 -17.93 13.62 -26.00
C ALA A 130 -16.78 12.98 -25.21
N LEU A 131 -16.97 12.74 -23.90
CA LEU A 131 -15.97 12.16 -23.01
C LEU A 131 -16.19 10.67 -22.73
N PHE A 132 -17.26 10.08 -23.28
CA PHE A 132 -17.67 8.71 -22.97
C PHE A 132 -16.55 7.69 -23.20
N LEU A 133 -16.01 7.64 -24.41
CA LEU A 133 -14.99 6.65 -24.79
C LEU A 133 -13.68 6.77 -23.97
N PRO A 134 -13.02 7.94 -23.86
CA PRO A 134 -11.78 8.05 -23.10
C PRO A 134 -12.00 7.81 -21.61
N LEU A 135 -13.11 8.29 -21.04
CA LEU A 135 -13.38 8.14 -19.62
C LEU A 135 -13.71 6.70 -19.25
N ALA A 136 -14.48 6.00 -20.10
CA ALA A 136 -14.75 4.57 -19.95
C ALA A 136 -13.44 3.77 -19.96
N LEU A 137 -12.55 4.02 -20.92
CA LEU A 137 -11.28 3.30 -21.03
C LEU A 137 -10.40 3.49 -19.78
N VAL A 138 -10.27 4.74 -19.32
CA VAL A 138 -9.48 5.07 -18.12
C VAL A 138 -10.09 4.44 -16.86
N ALA A 139 -11.43 4.42 -16.76
CA ALA A 139 -12.13 3.84 -15.62
C ALA A 139 -11.92 2.32 -15.49
N TYR A 140 -11.62 1.61 -16.60
CA TYR A 140 -11.33 0.17 -16.57
C TYR A 140 -9.89 -0.17 -16.12
N ILE A 141 -8.93 0.75 -16.25
CA ILE A 141 -7.50 0.48 -15.93
C ILE A 141 -7.31 -0.07 -14.50
N PRO A 142 -7.91 0.52 -13.44
CA PRO A 142 -7.76 0.01 -12.07
C PRO A 142 -8.31 -1.41 -11.89
N ALA A 143 -9.36 -1.78 -12.63
CA ALA A 143 -9.96 -3.11 -12.56
C ALA A 143 -9.00 -4.17 -13.14
N TRP A 144 -8.38 -3.88 -14.28
CA TRP A 144 -7.37 -4.75 -14.89
C TRP A 144 -6.14 -4.93 -13.99
N ILE A 145 -5.62 -3.84 -13.41
CA ILE A 145 -4.49 -3.91 -12.47
C ILE A 145 -4.86 -4.74 -11.24
N GLY A 146 -6.05 -4.54 -10.69
CA GLY A 146 -6.56 -5.30 -9.56
C GLY A 146 -6.66 -6.80 -9.85
N MET A 147 -7.19 -7.15 -11.01
CA MET A 147 -7.32 -8.53 -11.49
C MET A 147 -5.95 -9.21 -11.66
N TYR A 148 -4.99 -8.55 -12.32
CA TYR A 148 -3.64 -9.08 -12.50
C TYR A 148 -2.94 -9.31 -11.16
N ARG A 149 -3.08 -8.37 -10.21
CA ARG A 149 -2.48 -8.50 -8.87
C ARG A 149 -3.14 -9.61 -8.04
N ALA A 150 -4.47 -9.71 -8.11
CA ALA A 150 -5.21 -10.80 -7.46
C ALA A 150 -4.78 -12.17 -7.99
N ALA A 151 -4.65 -12.31 -9.32
CA ALA A 151 -4.16 -13.54 -9.95
C ALA A 151 -2.72 -13.87 -9.54
N ALA A 152 -1.86 -12.86 -9.38
CA ALA A 152 -0.51 -13.03 -8.86
C ALA A 152 -0.46 -13.33 -7.35
N GLY A 153 -1.61 -13.32 -6.64
CA GLY A 153 -1.66 -13.46 -5.18
C GLY A 153 -1.00 -12.31 -4.44
N ARG A 154 -0.97 -11.11 -5.03
CA ARG A 154 -0.47 -9.89 -4.40
C ARG A 154 -1.64 -9.05 -3.94
N GLU A 155 -1.47 -8.33 -2.83
CA GLU A 155 -2.46 -7.35 -2.36
C GLU A 155 -2.86 -6.38 -3.48
N ALA A 156 -4.07 -5.83 -3.46
CA ALA A 156 -4.58 -4.91 -4.48
C ALA A 156 -3.69 -3.67 -4.68
N GLY A 157 -3.09 -3.18 -3.58
CA GLY A 157 -2.26 -1.97 -3.55
C GLY A 157 -3.02 -0.69 -3.93
N GLN A 158 -2.30 0.43 -4.01
CA GLN A 158 -2.93 1.74 -4.22
C GLN A 158 -3.52 1.93 -5.62
N ALA A 159 -2.87 1.36 -6.64
CA ALA A 159 -3.32 1.47 -8.04
C ALA A 159 -4.69 0.82 -8.29
N ALA A 160 -5.03 -0.24 -7.54
CA ALA A 160 -6.36 -0.88 -7.59
C ALA A 160 -7.28 -0.42 -6.44
N LEU A 161 -7.04 0.78 -5.89
CA LEU A 161 -7.83 1.37 -4.82
C LEU A 161 -7.93 0.52 -3.53
N GLY A 162 -6.87 -0.22 -3.18
CA GLY A 162 -6.84 -1.04 -1.96
C GLY A 162 -7.12 -0.24 -0.69
N ARG A 163 -6.35 0.83 -0.43
CA ARG A 163 -6.54 1.70 0.75
C ARG A 163 -7.88 2.45 0.74
N PRO A 164 -8.33 3.06 -0.38
CA PRO A 164 -9.68 3.62 -0.46
C PRO A 164 -10.78 2.61 -0.16
N GLY A 165 -10.69 1.39 -0.70
CA GLY A 165 -11.67 0.33 -0.44
C GLY A 165 -11.74 -0.08 1.02
N GLU A 166 -10.61 -0.20 1.70
CA GLU A 166 -10.60 -0.46 3.14
C GLU A 166 -11.29 0.64 3.95
N ARG A 167 -11.14 1.92 3.58
CA ARG A 167 -11.81 3.03 4.26
C ARG A 167 -13.32 3.03 4.04
N ILE A 168 -13.76 2.78 2.81
CA ILE A 168 -15.18 2.73 2.45
C ILE A 168 -15.87 1.58 3.19
N PHE A 169 -15.23 0.40 3.22
CA PHE A 169 -15.77 -0.82 3.83
C PHE A 169 -15.12 -1.13 5.19
N LYS A 170 -14.81 -0.11 6.00
CA LYS A 170 -14.15 -0.28 7.31
C LYS A 170 -14.98 -1.09 8.30
N TRP A 171 -16.31 -1.05 8.16
CA TRP A 171 -17.27 -1.69 9.06
C TRP A 171 -17.33 -3.21 8.88
N ILE A 172 -16.77 -3.74 7.79
CA ILE A 172 -16.83 -5.17 7.46
C ILE A 172 -15.53 -5.83 7.88
N GLN A 173 -15.54 -6.52 9.01
CA GLN A 173 -14.36 -7.26 9.49
C GLN A 173 -14.48 -8.75 9.14
N PRO A 174 -13.35 -9.46 8.95
CA PRO A 174 -13.37 -10.92 8.89
C PRO A 174 -13.96 -11.49 10.18
N ARG A 175 -14.67 -12.62 10.07
CA ARG A 175 -15.24 -13.32 11.22
C ARG A 175 -14.16 -14.06 12.00
#